data_AF-W7RSC1-F1
#
_entry.id   AF-W7RSC1-F1
#
_cell.length_a   1.000
_cell.length_b   1.000
_cell.length_c   1.000
_cell.angle_alpha   90.00
_cell.angle_beta   90.00
_cell.angle_gamma   90.00
#
_symmetry.space_group_name_H-M   'P 1'
#
loop_
_entity.id
_entity.type
_entity.pdbx_description
1 polymer ?
#
loop_
_entity_poly.entity_id
_entity_poly.type
_entity_poly.pdbx_seq_one_letter_code
_entity_poly.pdbx_strand_id
1 'polypeptide(L)'
;MRSQVDLIIEEQASKTARLSKVWMSSLDTRVRKSHRKLDGQKANQDGYYHYDKWKSKAPRLWGVTSMDIQCRCHTIYMVNSKLPEYRRGRDYMDDTYQNQLANSICLHV
;
A
#
# COMPACT_ATOMS: atom_id res chain seq x y z
N MET A 1 -3.67 3.49 11.50
CA MET A 1 -3.35 4.73 12.23
C MET A 1 -1.84 4.81 12.32
N ARG A 2 -1.23 5.91 11.86
CA ARG A 2 0.18 6.18 12.12
C ARG A 2 0.29 6.83 13.48
N SER A 3 1.24 6.38 14.28
CA SER A 3 1.51 6.98 15.59
C SER A 3 2.24 8.31 15.41
N GLN A 4 2.20 9.18 16.43
CA GLN A 4 3.02 10.39 16.44
C GLN A 4 4.52 10.06 16.31
N VAL A 5 4.94 8.90 16.84
CA VAL A 5 6.30 8.39 16.73
C VAL A 5 6.68 8.14 15.26
N ASP A 6 5.80 7.54 14.45
CA ASP A 6 6.07 7.30 13.03
C ASP A 6 6.33 8.61 12.26
N LEU A 7 5.64 9.68 12.65
CA LEU A 7 5.80 11.00 12.04
C LEU A 7 7.15 11.63 12.41
N ILE A 8 7.56 11.53 13.68
CA ILE A 8 8.86 12.03 14.15
C ILE A 8 10.01 11.25 13.49
N ILE A 9 9.85 9.93 13.35
CA ILE A 9 10.84 9.08 12.65
C ILE A 9 10.92 9.47 11.18
N GLU A 10 9.78 9.67 10.51
CA GLU A 10 9.72 10.14 9.12
C GLU A 10 10.46 11.48 8.95
N GLU A 11 10.18 12.45 9.83
CA GLU A 11 10.85 13.75 9.82
C GLU A 11 12.36 13.63 10.02
N GLN A 12 12.80 12.87 11.01
CA GLN A 12 14.23 12.68 11.29
C GLN A 12 14.95 11.98 10.13
N ALA A 13 14.35 10.95 9.54
CA ALA A 13 14.91 10.24 8.39
C ALA A 13 14.94 11.12 7.13
N SER A 14 13.98 12.03 6.97
CA SER A 14 13.94 12.95 5.82
C SER A 14 15.12 13.93 5.76
N LYS A 15 15.79 14.18 6.90
CA LYS A 15 16.98 15.04 6.97
C LYS A 15 18.20 14.45 6.23
N THR A 16 18.23 13.13 6.04
CA THR A 16 19.37 12.43 5.42
C THR A 16 18.99 11.63 4.19
N ALA A 17 17.70 11.34 3.98
CA ALA A 17 17.23 10.60 2.82
C ALA A 17 15.95 11.20 2.21
N ARG A 18 15.83 11.15 0.89
CA ARG A 18 14.59 11.51 0.20
C ARG A 18 13.58 10.39 0.37
N LEU A 19 12.51 10.68 1.08
CA LEU A 19 11.42 9.74 1.33
C LEU A 19 10.21 10.07 0.45
N SER A 20 9.64 9.07 -0.21
CA SER A 20 8.36 9.21 -0.90
C SER A 20 7.43 8.08 -0.50
N LYS A 21 6.19 8.41 -0.14
CA LYS A 21 5.20 7.43 0.31
C LYS A 21 4.68 6.61 -0.87
N VAL A 22 4.60 5.31 -0.69
CA VAL A 22 4.08 4.36 -1.67
C VAL A 22 3.07 3.44 -0.99
N TRP A 23 1.93 3.25 -1.65
CA TRP A 23 0.90 2.34 -1.18
C TRP A 23 1.31 0.88 -1.43
N MET A 24 1.24 0.06 -0.39
CA MET A 24 1.55 -1.37 -0.44
C MET A 24 0.33 -2.19 -0.02
N SER A 25 -0.27 -2.87 -0.97
CA SER A 25 -1.22 -3.95 -0.75
C SER A 25 -0.50 -5.18 -0.17
N SER A 26 -1.16 -5.94 0.71
CA SER A 26 -0.61 -7.20 1.24
C SER A 26 -0.49 -8.31 0.19
N LEU A 27 -0.90 -8.05 -1.06
CA LEU A 27 -0.93 -8.99 -2.18
C LEU A 27 -1.56 -10.33 -1.77
N ASP A 28 -2.69 -10.31 -1.09
CA ASP A 28 -3.40 -11.55 -0.79
C ASP A 28 -4.81 -11.55 -1.37
N THR A 29 -5.39 -12.74 -1.40
CA THR A 29 -6.73 -12.98 -1.94
C THR A 29 -7.82 -12.20 -1.21
N ARG A 30 -7.54 -11.72 0.01
CA ARG A 30 -8.48 -10.98 0.85
C ARG A 30 -8.42 -9.47 0.66
N VAL A 31 -7.35 -8.93 0.07
CA VAL A 31 -7.29 -7.48 -0.22
C VAL A 31 -8.34 -7.15 -1.28
N ARG A 32 -9.19 -6.15 -1.03
CA ARG A 32 -10.25 -5.73 -1.97
C ARG A 32 -9.67 -5.27 -3.32
N LYS A 33 -10.44 -5.44 -4.40
CA LYS A 33 -10.07 -5.01 -5.76
C LYS A 33 -9.65 -3.53 -5.82
N SER A 34 -10.40 -2.63 -5.19
CA SER A 34 -10.08 -1.20 -5.12
C SER A 34 -8.71 -0.92 -4.49
N HIS A 35 -8.33 -1.68 -3.47
CA HIS A 35 -7.04 -1.52 -2.79
C HIS A 35 -5.87 -2.17 -3.55
N ARG A 36 -6.13 -3.22 -4.33
CA ARG A 36 -5.13 -3.80 -5.23
C ARG A 36 -4.76 -2.85 -6.36
N LYS A 37 -5.72 -2.08 -6.89
CA LYS A 37 -5.47 -1.03 -7.89
C LYS A 37 -4.53 0.08 -7.41
N LEU A 38 -4.42 0.26 -6.09
CA LEU A 38 -3.53 1.25 -5.49
C LEU A 38 -2.12 0.72 -5.25
N ASP A 39 -1.86 -0.58 -5.43
CA ASP A 39 -0.52 -1.12 -5.16
C ASP A 39 0.55 -0.43 -6.01
N GLY A 40 1.59 0.08 -5.36
CA GLY A 40 2.65 0.86 -6.00
C GLY A 40 2.32 2.32 -6.26
N GLN A 41 1.10 2.79 -5.98
CA GLN A 41 0.75 4.20 -6.14
C GLN A 41 1.60 5.06 -5.20
N LYS A 42 2.31 6.05 -5.77
CA LYS A 42 3.01 7.08 -5.01
C LYS A 42 2.02 8.11 -4.51
N ALA A 43 2.16 8.55 -3.26
CA ALA A 43 1.40 9.70 -2.79
C ALA A 43 1.83 10.95 -3.57
N ASN A 44 0.88 11.87 -3.79
CA ASN A 44 1.18 13.16 -4.42
C ASN A 44 2.01 14.08 -3.50
N GLN A 45 2.30 15.30 -3.96
CA GLN A 45 3.09 16.28 -3.21
C GLN A 45 2.47 16.63 -1.84
N ASP A 46 1.15 16.59 -1.73
CA ASP A 46 0.40 16.82 -0.48
C ASP A 46 0.32 15.57 0.41
N GLY A 47 0.94 14.46 -0.01
CA GLY A 47 0.95 13.20 0.72
C GLY A 47 -0.34 12.38 0.60
N TYR A 48 -1.16 12.60 -0.43
CA TYR A 48 -2.40 11.87 -0.69
C TYR A 48 -2.26 10.78 -1.76
N TYR A 49 -2.86 9.64 -1.48
CA TYR A 49 -3.27 8.60 -2.44
C TYR A 49 -4.65 8.94 -3.01
N HIS A 50 -4.93 8.48 -4.23
CA HIS A 50 -6.18 8.79 -4.94
C HIS A 50 -6.82 7.52 -5.50
N TYR A 51 -8.11 7.35 -5.26
CA TYR A 51 -8.93 6.26 -5.81
C TYR A 51 -10.31 6.80 -6.17
N ASP A 52 -10.67 6.75 -7.46
CA ASP A 52 -11.88 7.36 -8.00
C ASP A 52 -12.03 8.84 -7.53
N LYS A 53 -13.08 9.15 -6.78
CA LYS A 53 -13.34 10.49 -6.21
C LYS A 53 -12.73 10.71 -4.82
N TRP A 54 -12.11 9.68 -4.23
CA TRP A 54 -11.60 9.74 -2.87
C TRP A 54 -10.09 9.95 -2.84
N LYS A 55 -9.63 10.56 -1.75
CA LYS A 55 -8.20 10.68 -1.44
C LYS A 55 -7.94 10.38 0.02
N SER A 56 -6.77 9.83 0.32
CA SER A 56 -6.37 9.52 1.69
C SER A 56 -4.87 9.69 1.92
N LYS A 57 -4.45 10.11 3.11
CA LYS A 57 -3.03 10.18 3.49
C LYS A 57 -2.43 8.81 3.86
N ALA A 58 -3.28 7.80 4.14
CA ALA A 58 -2.84 6.48 4.55
C ALA A 58 -3.94 5.41 4.39
N PRO A 59 -3.58 4.12 4.36
CA PRO A 59 -4.54 3.05 4.55
C PRO A 59 -5.36 3.25 5.85
N ARG A 60 -6.67 2.98 5.79
CA ARG A 60 -7.63 3.15 6.90
C ARG A 60 -7.91 4.62 7.29
N LEU A 61 -7.71 5.55 6.36
CA LEU A 61 -7.95 6.98 6.57
C LEU A 61 -8.73 7.62 5.40
N TRP A 62 -9.56 6.85 4.70
CA TRP A 62 -10.39 7.35 3.60
C TRP A 62 -11.61 8.12 4.10
N GLY A 63 -12.07 7.85 5.33
CA GLY A 63 -13.32 8.38 5.86
C GLY A 63 -14.55 7.70 5.27
N VAL A 64 -14.37 6.53 4.66
CA VAL A 64 -15.43 5.75 4.01
C VAL A 64 -15.28 4.30 4.44
N THR A 65 -16.30 3.77 5.11
CA THR A 65 -16.30 2.44 5.72
C THR A 65 -15.80 1.35 4.77
N SER A 66 -16.27 1.32 3.51
CA SER A 66 -15.89 0.31 2.51
C SER A 66 -14.40 0.33 2.14
N MET A 67 -13.73 1.48 2.31
CA MET A 67 -12.30 1.67 2.06
C MET A 67 -11.44 1.53 3.32
N ASP A 68 -12.04 1.56 4.50
CA ASP A 68 -11.30 1.59 5.77
C ASP A 68 -11.33 0.25 6.53
N ILE A 69 -12.49 -0.39 6.65
CA ILE A 69 -12.64 -1.54 7.54
C ILE A 69 -11.86 -2.76 7.03
N GLN A 70 -11.23 -3.50 7.93
CA GLN A 70 -10.44 -4.71 7.62
C GLN A 70 -9.37 -4.49 6.52
N CYS A 71 -8.95 -3.25 6.26
CA CYS A 71 -7.89 -2.95 5.31
C CYS A 71 -6.57 -3.56 5.78
N ARG A 72 -5.91 -4.29 4.87
CA ARG A 72 -4.64 -4.98 5.12
C ARG A 72 -3.44 -4.22 4.53
N CYS A 73 -3.69 -3.12 3.82
CA CYS A 73 -2.65 -2.33 3.17
C CYS A 73 -1.81 -1.51 4.15
N HIS A 74 -0.61 -1.15 3.71
CA HIS A 74 0.36 -0.33 4.43
C HIS A 74 0.92 0.77 3.53
N THR A 75 1.46 1.82 4.13
CA THR A 75 2.34 2.77 3.43
C THR A 75 3.78 2.33 3.66
N ILE A 76 4.54 2.16 2.58
CA ILE A 76 6.00 2.02 2.61
C ILE A 76 6.65 3.30 2.08
N TYR A 77 7.98 3.37 2.20
CA TYR A 77 8.76 4.46 1.64
C TYR A 77 9.64 3.98 0.50
N MET A 78 9.63 4.75 -0.58
CA MET A 78 10.71 4.79 -1.55
C MET A 78 11.79 5.71 -0.97
N VAL A 79 13.01 5.17 -0.83
CA VAL A 79 14.15 5.88 -0.21
C VAL A 79 15.16 6.17 -1.31
N ASN A 80 15.47 7.46 -1.53
CA ASN A 80 16.38 7.90 -2.58
C ASN A 80 16.03 7.28 -3.96
N SER A 81 14.75 7.33 -4.31
CA SER A 81 14.17 6.76 -5.55
C SER A 81 14.27 5.23 -5.68
N LYS A 82 14.59 4.51 -4.60
CA LYS A 82 14.65 3.05 -4.58
C LYS A 82 13.53 2.46 -3.72
N LEU A 83 12.86 1.45 -4.27
CA LEU A 83 11.95 0.57 -3.52
C LEU A 83 12.69 -0.68 -3.07
N PRO A 84 12.21 -1.38 -2.04
CA PRO A 84 12.71 -2.72 -1.73
C PRO A 84 12.53 -3.64 -2.94
N GLU A 85 13.58 -4.39 -3.27
CA GLU A 85 13.58 -5.33 -4.40
C GLU A 85 12.62 -6.51 -4.17
N TYR A 86 12.48 -6.94 -2.91
CA TYR A 86 11.61 -8.04 -2.51
C TYR A 86 10.64 -7.62 -1.41
N ARG A 87 9.37 -8.00 -1.56
CA ARG A 87 8.35 -7.90 -0.50
C ARG A 87 8.16 -9.27 0.14
N ARG A 88 8.95 -9.58 1.17
CA ARG A 88 8.87 -10.89 1.85
C ARG A 88 7.72 -10.88 2.87
N GLY A 89 6.59 -11.45 2.48
CA GLY A 89 5.43 -11.68 3.38
C GLY A 89 4.83 -13.08 3.28
N ARG A 90 5.07 -13.77 2.17
CA ARG A 90 4.73 -15.15 1.78
C ARG A 90 5.65 -15.54 0.61
N ASP A 91 5.84 -16.82 0.35
CA ASP A 91 6.55 -17.25 -0.87
C ASP A 91 5.66 -16.95 -2.09
N TYR A 92 6.05 -15.93 -2.88
CA TYR A 92 5.31 -15.56 -4.08
C TYR A 92 5.43 -16.64 -5.17
N MET A 93 6.49 -17.44 -5.16
CA MET A 93 6.71 -18.49 -6.16
C MET A 93 6.01 -19.80 -5.81
N ASP A 94 5.25 -19.84 -4.70
CA ASP A 94 4.44 -21.00 -4.35
C ASP A 94 3.28 -21.20 -5.34
N ASP A 95 3.19 -22.40 -5.92
CA ASP A 95 2.20 -22.74 -6.94
C ASP A 95 0.76 -22.63 -6.43
N THR A 96 0.50 -22.99 -5.17
CA THR A 96 -0.85 -22.91 -4.61
C THR A 96 -1.31 -21.45 -4.48
N TYR A 97 -0.40 -20.56 -4.10
CA TYR A 97 -0.65 -19.13 -3.99
C TYR A 97 -0.83 -18.46 -5.37
N GLN A 98 0.02 -18.79 -6.37
CA GLN A 98 -0.14 -18.26 -7.73
C GLN A 98 -1.48 -18.66 -8.35
N ASN A 99 -1.91 -19.91 -8.18
CA ASN A 99 -3.20 -20.38 -8.67
C ASN A 99 -4.38 -19.64 -8.02
N GLN A 100 -4.34 -19.44 -6.70
CA GLN A 100 -5.37 -18.67 -5.99
C GLN A 100 -5.42 -17.20 -6.42
N LEU A 101 -4.24 -16.59 -6.63
CA LEU A 101 -4.11 -15.20 -7.09
C LEU A 101 -4.67 -15.04 -8.50
N ALA A 102 -4.30 -15.92 -9.44
CA ALA A 102 -4.77 -15.93 -10.81
C ALA A 102 -6.30 -16.06 -10.89
N ASN A 103 -6.89 -17.03 -10.16
CA ASN A 103 -8.35 -17.20 -10.09
C ASN A 103 -9.05 -15.94 -9.57
N SER A 104 -8.46 -15.26 -8.59
CA SER A 104 -9.02 -14.04 -7.99
C SER A 104 -8.94 -12.81 -8.90
N ILE A 105 -8.05 -12.82 -9.90
CA ILE A 105 -7.87 -11.76 -10.89
C ILE A 105 -8.74 -12.03 -12.12
N CYS A 106 -8.73 -13.26 -12.65
CA CYS A 106 -9.38 -13.63 -13.91
C CYS A 106 -10.90 -13.83 -13.83
N LEU A 107 -11.49 -14.14 -12.68
CA LEU A 107 -12.93 -14.43 -12.58
C LEU A 107 -13.87 -13.23 -12.89
N HIS A 108 -13.38 -12.06 -13.27
CA HIS A 108 -14.19 -10.87 -13.56
C HIS A 108 -13.58 -9.99 -14.67
N VAL A 109 -13.11 -10.60 -15.76
CA VAL A 109 -13.01 -9.94 -17.07
C VAL A 109 -14.18 -10.42 -17.92
#